data_AF-A0A8T4T7Z5-F1
#
_entry.id   AF-A0A8T4T7Z5-F1
#
_cell.length_a   1.000
_cell.length_b   1.000
_cell.length_c   1.000
_cell.angle_alpha   90.00
_cell.angle_beta   90.00
_cell.angle_gamma   90.00
#
_symmetry.space_group_name_H-M   'P 1'
#
loop_
_entity.id
_entity.type
_entity.pdbx_description
1 polymer ?
#
loop_
_entity_poly.entity_id
_entity_poly.type
_entity_poly.pdbx_seq_one_letter_code
_entity_poly.pdbx_strand_id
1 'polypeptide(L)'
;MKLIILTLCAIFLVGCASSPPQNLETSCQQDSDCACGVHITTGQCFYGNVNYVNISDQCPDFCTGIDGKFQTKCVAGICSQVRNP
;
A
#
# COMPACT_ATOMS: atom_id res chain seq x y z
N MET A 1 -53.65 12.13 -11.42
CA MET A 1 -53.72 10.77 -12.00
C MET A 1 -52.43 10.51 -12.79
N LYS A 2 -51.72 9.45 -12.41
CA LYS A 2 -50.75 8.67 -13.21
C LYS A 2 -49.75 9.42 -14.11
N LEU A 3 -48.48 9.48 -13.69
CA LEU A 3 -47.31 8.93 -14.39
C LEU A 3 -46.02 9.44 -13.74
N ILE A 4 -45.32 8.60 -12.96
CA ILE A 4 -43.88 8.76 -12.77
C ILE A 4 -43.27 7.35 -12.80
N ILE A 5 -42.22 7.25 -13.61
CA ILE A 5 -41.62 6.07 -14.21
C ILE A 5 -40.94 5.23 -13.12
N LEU A 6 -41.50 4.04 -12.90
CA LEU A 6 -41.01 3.02 -11.98
C LEU A 6 -40.01 2.11 -12.72
N THR A 7 -38.89 2.70 -13.17
CA THR A 7 -37.80 1.95 -13.80
C THR A 7 -36.48 2.68 -13.58
N LEU A 8 -35.93 2.57 -12.37
CA LEU A 8 -34.58 3.05 -12.06
C LEU A 8 -33.76 1.90 -11.47
N CYS A 9 -32.92 1.34 -12.34
CA CYS A 9 -31.65 0.68 -12.05
C CYS A 9 -31.58 -0.24 -10.82
N ALA A 10 -32.09 -1.45 -10.96
CA ALA A 10 -31.61 -2.61 -10.22
C ALA A 10 -30.54 -3.37 -11.03
N ILE A 11 -29.52 -2.68 -11.57
CA ILE A 11 -28.42 -3.32 -12.31
C ILE A 11 -27.11 -2.58 -12.00
N PHE A 12 -26.13 -3.32 -11.46
CA PHE A 12 -24.76 -2.93 -11.07
C PHE A 12 -24.57 -2.09 -9.80
N LEU A 13 -24.72 -2.71 -8.62
CA LEU A 13 -23.93 -2.35 -7.43
C LEU A 13 -22.53 -3.01 -7.48
N VAL A 14 -21.81 -2.86 -8.60
CA VAL A 14 -20.35 -3.04 -8.59
C VAL A 14 -19.77 -1.64 -8.68
N GLY A 15 -19.88 -0.90 -7.57
CA GLY A 15 -19.05 0.26 -7.36
C GLY A 15 -17.62 -0.24 -7.21
N CYS A 16 -16.83 -0.17 -8.28
CA CYS A 16 -15.38 -0.22 -8.14
C CYS A 16 -15.02 0.91 -7.17
N ALA A 17 -14.56 0.55 -5.97
CA ALA A 17 -14.01 1.50 -5.03
C ALA A 17 -12.85 2.22 -5.73
N SER A 18 -13.07 3.45 -6.17
CA SER A 18 -12.00 4.35 -6.58
C SER A 18 -11.20 4.64 -5.31
N SER A 19 -10.14 3.86 -5.08
CA SER A 19 -9.18 4.14 -4.02
C SER A 19 -8.71 5.60 -4.16
N PRO A 20 -8.50 6.33 -3.05
CA PRO A 20 -7.88 7.65 -3.11
C PRO A 20 -6.57 7.58 -3.91
N PRO A 21 -6.04 8.69 -4.46
CA PRO A 21 -4.78 8.69 -5.20
C PRO A 21 -3.68 8.04 -4.34
N GLN A 22 -3.43 6.75 -4.57
CA GLN A 22 -2.44 5.98 -3.84
C GLN A 22 -1.09 6.40 -4.40
N ASN A 23 -0.18 6.85 -3.52
CA ASN A 23 1.20 7.04 -3.93
C ASN A 23 1.74 5.67 -4.38
N LEU A 24 2.04 5.54 -5.67
CA LEU A 24 2.50 4.30 -6.31
C LEU A 24 3.72 3.70 -5.61
N GLU A 25 4.56 4.55 -5.03
CA GLU A 25 5.77 4.13 -4.32
C GLU A 25 5.47 3.40 -3.01
N THR A 26 4.26 3.54 -2.48
CA THR A 26 3.82 2.89 -1.22
C THR A 26 2.63 1.95 -1.42
N SER A 27 2.10 1.83 -2.64
CA SER A 27 0.93 0.99 -2.90
C SER A 27 1.30 -0.48 -2.97
N CYS A 28 0.38 -1.35 -2.55
CA CYS A 28 0.57 -2.80 -2.57
C CYS A 28 -0.76 -3.54 -2.73
N GLN A 29 -0.69 -4.80 -3.14
CA GLN A 29 -1.81 -5.75 -3.12
C GLN A 29 -1.59 -6.84 -2.07
N GLN A 30 -0.34 -7.21 -1.83
CA GLN A 30 0.07 -8.23 -0.87
C GLN A 30 1.39 -7.86 -0.19
N ASP A 31 1.71 -8.52 0.92
CA ASP A 31 2.90 -8.21 1.74
C ASP A 31 4.22 -8.31 0.94
N SER A 32 4.32 -9.23 -0.02
CA SER A 32 5.53 -9.38 -0.85
C SER A 32 5.75 -8.24 -1.84
N ASP A 33 4.74 -7.40 -2.06
CA ASP A 33 4.91 -6.20 -2.88
C ASP A 33 5.65 -5.11 -2.10
N CYS A 34 5.74 -5.25 -0.77
CA CYS A 34 6.42 -4.31 0.10
C CYS A 34 7.85 -4.75 0.39
N ALA A 35 8.77 -3.81 0.32
CA ALA A 35 10.16 -3.99 0.68
C ALA A 35 10.66 -2.82 1.54
N CYS A 36 11.80 -3.03 2.19
CA CYS A 36 12.50 -1.99 2.93
C CYS A 36 13.99 -2.02 2.61
N GLY A 37 14.57 -0.84 2.44
CA GLY A 37 15.95 -0.66 2.00
C GLY A 37 16.20 0.80 1.67
N VAL A 38 16.82 1.05 0.53
CA VAL A 38 17.09 2.41 0.04
C VAL A 38 16.18 2.74 -1.14
N HIS A 39 15.61 3.93 -1.17
CA HIS A 39 14.83 4.40 -2.31
C HIS A 39 15.74 4.57 -3.54
N ILE A 40 15.34 3.95 -4.66
CA ILE A 40 16.19 3.86 -5.87
C ILE A 40 16.58 5.21 -6.46
N THR A 41 15.77 6.25 -6.28
CA THR A 41 16.02 7.58 -6.86
C THR A 41 16.68 8.55 -5.88
N THR A 42 16.26 8.54 -4.62
CA THR A 42 16.72 9.54 -3.63
C THR A 42 17.91 9.05 -2.82
N GLY A 43 18.20 7.75 -2.82
CA GLY A 43 19.29 7.18 -2.01
C GLY A 43 19.03 7.20 -0.50
N GLN A 44 17.81 7.51 -0.06
CA GLN A 44 17.43 7.57 1.35
C GLN A 44 16.77 6.27 1.80
N CYS A 45 16.89 5.95 3.10
CA CYS A 45 16.17 4.81 3.67
C CYS A 45 14.66 4.96 3.49
N PHE A 46 14.04 3.93 2.92
CA PHE A 46 12.63 3.96 2.51
C PHE A 46 12.01 2.56 2.59
N TYR A 47 10.72 2.53 2.90
CA TYR A 47 9.89 1.34 2.80
C TYR A 47 8.73 1.65 1.87
N GLY A 48 8.37 0.69 1.03
CA GLY A 48 7.36 0.91 0.01
C GLY A 48 7.28 -0.26 -0.94
N ASN A 49 6.68 -0.02 -2.10
CA ASN A 49 6.60 -0.99 -3.17
C ASN A 49 8.01 -1.39 -3.63
N VAL A 50 8.24 -2.70 -3.79
CA VAL A 50 9.55 -3.29 -4.11
C VAL A 50 10.19 -2.71 -5.37
N ASN A 51 9.39 -2.22 -6.33
CA ASN A 51 9.90 -1.59 -7.55
C ASN A 51 10.64 -0.26 -7.31
N TYR A 52 10.46 0.35 -6.14
CA TYR A 52 11.06 1.63 -5.76
C TYR A 52 12.13 1.49 -4.66
N VAL A 53 12.41 0.26 -4.23
CA VAL A 53 13.32 -0.04 -3.12
C VAL A 53 14.47 -0.91 -3.62
N ASN A 54 15.70 -0.43 -3.44
CA ASN A 54 16.87 -1.26 -3.54
C ASN A 54 17.03 -2.09 -2.25
N ILE A 55 16.73 -3.39 -2.35
CA ILE A 55 16.82 -4.33 -1.22
C ILE A 55 18.24 -4.81 -0.93
N SER A 56 19.19 -4.57 -1.84
CA SER A 56 20.60 -4.92 -1.64
C SER A 56 21.27 -3.98 -0.64
N ASP A 57 20.82 -2.72 -0.61
CA ASP A 57 21.29 -1.71 0.34
C ASP A 57 20.28 -1.60 1.48
N GLN A 58 20.57 -2.29 2.58
CA GLN A 58 19.67 -2.38 3.71
C GLN A 58 19.87 -1.24 4.72
N CYS A 59 18.75 -0.74 5.25
CA CYS A 59 18.70 0.20 6.36
C CYS A 59 18.12 -0.50 7.61
N PRO A 60 18.90 -1.32 8.35
CA PRO A 60 18.38 -2.18 9.41
C PRO A 60 17.67 -1.40 10.53
N ASP A 61 18.23 -0.26 10.94
CA ASP A 61 17.66 0.61 11.98
C ASP A 61 16.30 1.18 11.57
N PHE A 62 16.09 1.42 10.27
CA PHE A 62 14.85 1.96 9.73
C PHE A 62 13.82 0.85 9.44
N CYS A 63 14.27 -0.29 8.93
CA CYS A 63 13.41 -1.39 8.50
C CYS A 63 12.88 -2.23 9.65
N THR A 64 13.75 -2.51 10.62
CA THR A 64 13.42 -3.37 11.77
C THR A 64 13.30 -2.59 13.07
N GLY A 65 13.74 -1.32 13.08
CA GLY A 65 13.90 -0.55 14.31
C GLY A 65 15.14 -0.97 15.09
N ILE A 66 15.54 -0.12 16.05
CA ILE A 66 16.64 -0.44 16.97
C ILE A 66 16.33 -1.69 17.80
N ASP A 67 15.05 -1.98 18.06
CA ASP A 67 14.60 -3.16 18.81
C ASP A 67 14.39 -4.41 17.93
N GLY A 68 14.54 -4.29 16.61
CA GLY A 68 14.34 -5.39 15.66
C GLY A 68 12.89 -5.88 15.55
N LYS A 69 11.91 -5.10 16.03
CA LYS A 69 10.50 -5.54 16.13
C LYS A 69 9.61 -5.02 15.02
N PHE A 70 10.11 -4.24 14.07
CA PHE A 70 9.30 -3.79 12.94
C PHE A 70 9.40 -4.72 11.73
N GLN A 71 8.28 -4.86 11.04
CA GLN A 71 8.16 -5.55 9.77
C GLN A 71 7.31 -4.70 8.82
N THR A 72 7.73 -4.57 7.57
CA THR A 72 6.92 -3.94 6.52
C THR A 72 5.86 -4.92 6.01
N LYS A 73 4.60 -4.50 6.00
CA LYS A 73 3.44 -5.27 5.51
C LYS A 73 2.51 -4.41 4.65
N CYS A 74 1.70 -5.06 3.84
CA CYS A 74 0.64 -4.41 3.09
C CYS A 74 -0.63 -4.29 3.95
N VAL A 75 -0.94 -3.07 4.39
CA VAL A 75 -2.10 -2.80 5.25
C VAL A 75 -3.03 -1.85 4.51
N ALA A 76 -4.26 -2.30 4.24
CA ALA A 76 -5.27 -1.53 3.50
C ALA A 76 -4.77 -1.00 2.13
N GLY A 77 -3.95 -1.80 1.43
CA GLY A 77 -3.38 -1.45 0.12
C GLY A 77 -2.17 -0.52 0.15
N ILE A 78 -1.60 -0.28 1.35
CA ILE A 78 -0.45 0.59 1.56
C ILE A 78 0.63 -0.12 2.37
N CYS A 79 1.88 -0.09 1.90
CA CYS A 79 3.03 -0.57 2.63
C CYS A 79 3.23 0.24 3.91
N SER A 80 3.13 -0.45 5.05
CA SER A 80 3.19 0.12 6.39
C SER A 80 4.15 -0.68 7.26
N GLN A 81 4.85 -0.02 8.18
CA GLN A 81 5.56 -0.74 9.24
C GLN A 81 4.60 -1.13 10.35
N VAL A 82 4.57 -2.42 10.67
CA VAL A 82 3.84 -2.97 11.80
C VAL A 82 4.82 -3.55 12.80
N ARG A 83 4.47 -3.49 14.09
CA ARG A 83 5.25 -4.12 15.14
C ARG A 83 4.91 -5.61 15.20
N ASN A 84 5.92 -6.45 15.01
CA ASN A 84 5.83 -7.88 15.26
C ASN A 84 5.98 -8.12 16.79
N PRO A 85 5.00 -8.76 17.44
CA PRO A 85 5.00 -8.97 18.89
C PRO A 85 6.15 -9.87 19.37
#